data_AF-A0A5B8N6Z4-F1
#
_entry.id   AF-A0A5B8N6Z4-F1
#
_cell.length_a   1.000
_cell.length_b   1.000
_cell.length_c   1.000
_cell.angle_alpha   90.00
_cell.angle_beta   90.00
_cell.angle_gamma   90.00
#
_symmetry.space_group_name_H-M   'P 1'
#
loop_
_entity.id
_entity.type
_entity.pdbx_description
1 polymer ?
#
loop_
_entity_poly.entity_id
_entity_poly.type
_entity_poly.pdbx_seq_one_letter_code
_entity_poly.pdbx_strand_id
1 'polypeptide(L)'
;MKHIFLPILLLLQITGCAAKDTCESERGIKTPYGRITATECTDSKGATTRQWISLDEKRLLEDKKLSADLAVEKTRTYWVFAGHPTWETGCPDRLYLIDLSRKPVTVIAFGVKKACNEFHWASWGKTRSVIALKNNVKFVYENGKMLPPATGERLWKAIEPPHAGAGLGLEDAIPFAEDVPLPK
;
A
#
# COMPACT_ATOMS: atom_id res chain seq x y z
N MET A 1 12.86 5.70 -73.67
CA MET A 1 13.24 5.82 -72.25
C MET A 1 12.04 6.38 -71.50
N LYS A 2 11.42 5.60 -70.60
CA LYS A 2 10.23 6.00 -69.84
C LYS A 2 10.66 6.32 -68.40
N HIS A 3 10.52 7.58 -68.00
CA HIS A 3 10.73 8.01 -66.62
C HIS A 3 9.42 7.81 -65.85
N ILE A 4 9.46 6.96 -64.81
CA ILE A 4 8.37 6.76 -63.86
C ILE A 4 8.62 7.73 -62.70
N PHE A 5 7.73 8.72 -62.55
CA PHE A 5 7.67 9.59 -61.38
C PHE A 5 6.92 8.86 -60.26
N LEU A 6 7.56 8.67 -59.11
CA LEU A 6 6.92 8.16 -57.90
C LEU A 6 6.57 9.36 -57.00
N PRO A 7 5.31 9.51 -56.53
CA PRO A 7 4.96 10.57 -55.60
C PRO A 7 5.36 10.15 -54.17
N ILE A 8 6.13 11.01 -53.49
CA ILE A 8 6.44 10.89 -52.06
C ILE A 8 5.21 11.32 -51.28
N LEU A 9 4.50 10.35 -50.70
CA LEU A 9 3.37 10.58 -49.81
C LEU A 9 3.91 10.95 -48.42
N LEU A 10 3.81 12.23 -48.05
CA LEU A 10 4.21 12.72 -46.73
C LEU A 10 3.11 12.36 -45.71
N LEU A 11 3.33 11.29 -44.94
CA LEU A 11 2.48 10.92 -43.81
C LEU A 11 2.75 11.88 -42.63
N LEU A 12 1.84 12.82 -42.38
CA LEU A 12 1.78 13.54 -41.11
C LEU A 12 1.46 12.54 -39.99
N GLN A 13 2.46 12.15 -39.21
CA GLN A 13 2.22 11.49 -37.93
C GLN A 13 1.79 12.55 -36.91
N ILE A 14 0.50 12.57 -36.60
CA ILE A 14 -0.03 13.28 -35.44
C ILE A 14 0.43 12.49 -34.21
N THR A 15 1.59 12.85 -33.65
CA THR A 15 1.99 12.36 -32.34
C THR A 15 1.06 12.97 -31.30
N GLY A 16 0.00 12.23 -30.95
CA GLY A 16 -0.81 12.55 -29.79
C GLY A 16 0.10 12.54 -28.56
N CYS A 17 0.42 13.73 -28.03
CA CYS A 17 1.03 13.83 -26.71
C CYS A 17 0.01 13.27 -25.71
N ALA A 18 0.23 12.04 -25.24
CA ALA A 18 -0.41 11.58 -24.02
C ALA A 18 -0.02 12.59 -22.93
N ALA A 19 -1.02 13.26 -22.35
CA ALA A 19 -0.80 14.21 -21.28
C ALA A 19 -0.03 13.49 -20.16
N LYS A 20 1.17 14.01 -19.85
CA LYS A 20 2.06 13.40 -18.87
C LYS A 20 1.47 13.61 -17.48
N ASP A 21 1.47 12.56 -16.66
CA ASP A 21 1.06 12.66 -15.24
C ASP A 21 1.84 13.80 -14.55
N THR A 22 1.13 14.59 -13.74
CA THR A 22 1.73 15.56 -12.81
C THR A 22 1.93 14.87 -11.48
N CYS A 23 3.15 14.94 -10.92
CA CYS A 23 3.46 14.30 -9.64
C CYS A 23 3.90 15.32 -8.59
N GLU A 24 3.26 15.29 -7.44
CA GLU A 24 3.52 16.17 -6.29
C GLU A 24 3.96 15.35 -5.09
N SER A 25 4.99 15.83 -4.40
CA SER A 25 5.51 15.19 -3.19
C SER A 25 5.21 16.03 -1.97
N GLU A 26 4.71 15.39 -0.92
CA GLU A 26 4.51 16.04 0.36
C GLU A 26 5.84 16.51 0.97
N ARG A 27 5.78 17.44 1.93
CA ARG A 27 6.94 17.79 2.74
C ARG A 27 7.32 16.57 3.59
N GLY A 28 8.31 15.82 3.13
CA GLY A 28 8.72 14.58 3.77
C GLY A 28 9.13 14.73 5.24
N ILE A 29 8.88 13.68 6.01
CA ILE A 29 9.11 13.58 7.46
C ILE A 29 10.52 13.09 7.73
N LYS A 30 11.27 13.83 8.55
CA LYS A 30 12.61 13.43 8.96
C LYS A 30 12.54 12.39 10.09
N THR A 31 13.19 11.25 9.89
CA THR A 31 13.37 10.19 10.89
C THR A 31 14.86 9.98 11.18
N PRO A 32 15.24 9.22 12.23
CA PRO A 32 16.63 8.79 12.43
C PRO A 32 17.20 7.94 11.29
N TYR A 33 16.35 7.38 10.43
CA TYR A 33 16.74 6.45 9.35
C TYR A 33 16.71 7.09 7.96
N GLY A 34 16.35 8.38 7.86
CA GLY A 34 16.22 9.12 6.60
C GLY A 34 14.91 9.91 6.52
N ARG A 35 14.66 10.54 5.38
CA ARG A 35 13.44 11.30 5.10
C ARG A 35 12.41 10.43 4.39
N ILE A 36 11.25 10.25 5.01
CA ILE A 36 10.10 9.60 4.39
C ILE A 36 9.28 10.62 3.63
N THR A 37 8.96 10.34 2.37
CA THR A 37 8.14 11.22 1.52
C THR A 37 7.02 10.40 0.88
N ALA A 38 5.80 10.93 0.90
CA ALA A 38 4.70 10.46 0.07
C ALA A 38 4.65 11.29 -1.22
N THR A 39 4.50 10.62 -2.35
CA THR A 39 4.33 11.27 -3.66
C THR A 39 3.04 10.77 -4.30
N GLU A 40 2.27 11.69 -4.85
CA GLU A 40 1.05 11.43 -5.60
C GLU A 40 1.22 11.89 -7.05
N CYS A 41 0.80 11.07 -8.01
CA CYS A 41 0.66 11.45 -9.40
C CYS A 41 -0.80 11.47 -9.81
N THR A 42 -1.19 12.52 -10.52
CA THR A 42 -2.53 12.71 -11.07
C THR A 42 -2.47 12.84 -12.59
N ASP A 43 -3.47 12.33 -13.29
CA ASP A 43 -3.65 12.56 -14.72
C ASP A 43 -4.11 13.99 -15.02
N SER A 44 -4.29 14.31 -16.31
CA SER A 44 -4.78 15.62 -16.75
C SER A 44 -6.22 15.95 -16.30
N LYS A 45 -6.96 14.97 -15.78
CA LYS A 45 -8.32 15.13 -15.23
C LYS A 45 -8.30 15.27 -13.71
N GLY A 46 -7.12 15.25 -13.08
CA GLY A 46 -6.95 15.31 -11.63
C GLY A 46 -7.23 13.99 -10.92
N ALA A 47 -7.36 12.87 -11.63
CA ALA A 47 -7.53 11.57 -11.01
C ALA A 47 -6.16 11.01 -10.58
N THR A 48 -6.04 10.60 -9.32
CA THR A 48 -4.84 9.93 -8.82
C THR A 48 -4.59 8.65 -9.62
N THR A 49 -3.44 8.58 -10.30
CA THR A 49 -3.04 7.41 -11.09
C THR A 49 -2.14 6.48 -10.29
N ARG A 50 -1.24 7.07 -9.49
CA ARG A 50 -0.21 6.36 -8.72
C ARG A 50 0.18 7.16 -7.48
N GLN A 51 0.52 6.44 -6.41
CA GLN A 51 1.12 6.99 -5.22
C GLN A 51 2.29 6.09 -4.78
N TRP A 52 3.32 6.68 -4.18
CA TRP A 52 4.42 5.91 -3.59
C TRP A 52 4.95 6.54 -2.32
N ILE A 53 5.58 5.70 -1.50
CA ILE A 53 6.36 6.10 -0.33
C ILE A 53 7.83 5.87 -0.64
N SER A 54 8.66 6.87 -0.35
CA SER A 54 10.11 6.82 -0.50
C SER A 54 10.84 7.08 0.81
N LEU A 55 12.03 6.50 0.97
CA LEU A 55 13.02 6.87 1.98
C LEU A 55 14.27 7.39 1.28
N ASP A 56 14.65 8.64 1.58
CA ASP A 56 15.77 9.32 0.92
C ASP A 56 15.71 9.17 -0.60
N GLU A 57 14.55 9.47 -1.17
CA GLU A 57 14.24 9.40 -2.62
C GLU A 57 14.17 7.98 -3.22
N LYS A 58 14.57 6.94 -2.47
CA LYS A 58 14.39 5.55 -2.90
C LYS A 58 12.97 5.09 -2.62
N ARG A 59 12.24 4.67 -3.68
CA ARG A 59 10.89 4.10 -3.54
C ARG A 59 10.91 2.82 -2.71
N LEU A 60 9.98 2.72 -1.78
CA LEU A 60 9.79 1.58 -0.89
C LEU A 60 8.50 0.83 -1.20
N LEU A 61 7.43 1.57 -1.51
CA LEU A 61 6.09 1.05 -1.75
C LEU A 61 5.43 1.90 -2.84
N GLU A 62 4.82 1.27 -3.82
CA GLU A 62 4.04 1.94 -4.88
C GLU A 62 2.69 1.23 -5.00
N ASP A 63 1.62 2.01 -5.04
CA ASP A 63 0.24 1.52 -5.22
C ASP A 63 -0.57 2.60 -5.94
N LYS A 64 -1.79 2.29 -6.38
CA LYS A 64 -2.66 3.27 -7.03
C LYS A 64 -3.18 4.34 -6.05
N LYS A 65 -3.25 4.00 -4.75
CA LYS A 65 -3.79 4.85 -3.67
C LYS A 65 -3.31 4.31 -2.32
N LEU A 66 -2.49 5.10 -1.67
CA LEU A 66 -1.92 4.95 -0.35
C LEU A 66 -2.40 6.11 0.51
N SER A 67 -2.97 5.81 1.67
CA SER A 67 -3.20 6.80 2.71
C SER A 67 -2.26 6.49 3.87
N ALA A 68 -1.52 7.46 4.37
CA ALA A 68 -0.68 7.27 5.54
C ALA A 68 -1.38 7.90 6.75
N ASP A 69 -1.61 7.12 7.81
CA ASP A 69 -1.93 7.71 9.11
C ASP A 69 -0.63 7.94 9.87
N LEU A 70 -0.37 9.21 10.14
CA LEU A 70 0.85 9.70 10.75
C LEU A 70 0.76 9.54 12.27
N ALA A 71 0.74 8.29 12.75
CA ALA A 71 1.12 7.98 14.13
C ALA A 71 2.64 8.13 14.26
N VAL A 72 3.11 9.38 14.23
CA VAL A 72 4.52 9.81 14.24
C VAL A 72 5.05 9.76 15.66
N GLU A 73 5.07 8.58 16.28
CA GLU A 73 6.05 8.33 17.34
C GLU A 73 7.34 7.82 16.74
N LYS A 74 8.12 8.77 16.19
CA LYS A 74 9.58 8.89 15.94
C LYS A 74 10.54 7.68 16.07
N THR A 75 10.14 6.41 15.97
CA THR A 75 10.97 5.36 16.59
C THR A 75 11.47 4.25 15.67
N ARG A 76 10.72 3.82 14.65
CA ARG A 76 11.17 2.68 13.83
C ARG A 76 10.35 2.37 12.59
N THR A 77 9.04 2.53 12.69
CA THR A 77 8.08 1.97 11.73
C THR A 77 7.20 3.04 11.10
N TYR A 78 6.82 2.86 9.84
CA TYR A 78 5.91 3.73 9.11
C TYR A 78 4.70 2.95 8.59
N TRP A 79 3.50 3.50 8.75
CA TRP A 79 2.22 2.85 8.53
C TRP A 79 1.53 3.39 7.30
N VAL A 80 1.07 2.50 6.43
CA VAL A 80 0.40 2.88 5.18
C VAL A 80 -0.82 2.00 4.95
N PHE A 81 -1.93 2.62 4.63
CA PHE A 81 -3.20 2.00 4.26
C PHE A 81 -3.30 1.97 2.73
N ALA A 82 -3.63 0.83 2.15
CA ALA A 82 -4.07 0.80 0.76
C ALA A 82 -5.48 1.40 0.71
N GLY A 83 -5.70 2.45 -0.07
CA GLY A 83 -6.98 3.16 -0.13
C GLY A 83 -8.02 2.54 -1.07
N HIS A 84 -7.75 1.36 -1.63
CA HIS A 84 -8.62 0.75 -2.65
C HIS A 84 -9.64 -0.19 -2.02
N PRO A 85 -10.94 0.06 -2.19
CA PRO A 85 -11.95 -0.92 -1.85
C PRO A 85 -11.80 -2.14 -2.76
N THR A 86 -11.91 -3.34 -2.21
CA THR A 86 -12.10 -4.53 -3.06
C THR A 86 -13.57 -4.72 -3.41
N TRP A 87 -13.84 -5.39 -4.52
CA TRP A 87 -15.21 -5.63 -4.97
C TRP A 87 -15.96 -6.57 -4.03
N GLU A 88 -15.25 -7.45 -3.31
CA GLU A 88 -15.83 -8.39 -2.36
C GLU A 88 -16.31 -7.71 -1.08
N THR A 89 -15.60 -6.66 -0.64
CA THR A 89 -15.74 -6.11 0.72
C THR A 89 -16.09 -4.63 0.78
N GLY A 90 -15.84 -3.87 -0.31
CA GLY A 90 -16.05 -2.43 -0.35
C GLY A 90 -15.02 -1.61 0.44
N CYS A 91 -13.93 -2.24 0.90
CA CYS A 91 -12.93 -1.65 1.79
C CYS A 91 -11.52 -2.19 1.49
N PRO A 92 -10.46 -1.59 2.08
CA PRO A 92 -9.09 -2.07 1.91
C PRO A 92 -8.88 -3.54 2.33
N ASP A 93 -8.20 -4.32 1.50
CA ASP A 93 -7.83 -5.72 1.78
C ASP A 93 -6.48 -5.88 2.50
N ARG A 94 -5.71 -4.81 2.63
CA ARG A 94 -4.37 -4.88 3.22
C ARG A 94 -3.91 -3.56 3.83
N LEU A 95 -3.07 -3.71 4.84
CA LEU A 95 -2.23 -2.65 5.40
C LEU A 95 -0.76 -2.94 5.11
N TYR A 96 0.05 -1.90 5.14
CA TYR A 96 1.50 -2.00 5.02
C TYR A 96 2.21 -1.45 6.25
N LEU A 97 3.22 -2.19 6.70
CA LEU A 97 4.20 -1.78 7.69
C LEU A 97 5.57 -1.64 7.02
N ILE A 98 6.20 -0.49 7.15
CA ILE A 98 7.58 -0.25 6.72
C ILE A 98 8.49 -0.22 7.95
N ASP A 99 9.44 -1.14 8.09
CA ASP A 99 10.49 -1.09 9.13
C ASP A 99 11.73 -0.37 8.62
N LEU A 100 11.90 0.88 9.08
CA LEU A 100 13.00 1.76 8.70
C LEU A 100 14.33 1.40 9.37
N SER A 101 14.31 0.61 10.44
CA SER A 101 15.53 0.21 11.16
C SER A 101 16.32 -0.90 10.47
N ARG A 102 15.74 -1.53 9.45
CA ARG A 102 16.34 -2.66 8.74
C ARG A 102 17.17 -2.15 7.57
N LYS A 103 18.23 -2.89 7.25
CA LYS A 103 19.06 -2.69 6.06
C LYS A 103 19.17 -4.03 5.31
N PRO A 104 18.53 -4.21 4.14
CA PRO A 104 17.62 -3.24 3.49
C PRO A 104 16.34 -3.00 4.31
N VAL A 105 15.69 -1.86 4.07
CA VAL A 105 14.37 -1.54 4.62
C VAL A 105 13.39 -2.63 4.22
N THR A 106 12.50 -3.01 5.14
CA THR A 106 11.51 -4.06 4.92
C THR A 106 10.12 -3.44 4.85
N VAL A 107 9.33 -3.86 3.86
CA VAL A 107 7.90 -3.52 3.75
C VAL A 107 7.12 -4.82 3.89
N ILE A 108 6.10 -4.83 4.74
CA ILE A 108 5.29 -6.01 5.04
C ILE A 108 3.83 -5.65 4.78
N ALA A 109 3.17 -6.38 3.89
CA ALA A 109 1.74 -6.32 3.71
C ALA A 109 1.07 -7.32 4.65
N PHE A 110 -0.03 -6.93 5.30
CA PHE A 110 -0.75 -7.82 6.20
C PHE A 110 -2.23 -7.45 6.31
N GLY A 111 -3.01 -8.40 6.79
CA GLY A 111 -4.45 -8.25 6.98
C GLY A 111 -5.16 -9.59 7.03
N VAL A 112 -6.48 -9.56 6.92
CA VAL A 112 -7.33 -10.73 6.72
C VAL A 112 -7.90 -10.67 5.32
N LYS A 113 -7.69 -11.74 4.55
CA LYS A 113 -8.22 -11.84 3.19
C LYS A 113 -9.75 -11.75 3.23
N LYS A 114 -10.32 -11.06 2.23
CA LYS A 114 -11.76 -10.91 2.05
C LYS A 114 -12.51 -10.27 3.25
N ALA A 115 -11.80 -9.51 4.08
CA ALA A 115 -12.41 -8.72 5.15
C ALA A 115 -11.91 -7.28 5.10
N CYS A 116 -12.65 -6.37 5.72
CA CYS A 116 -12.24 -4.99 5.89
C CYS A 116 -11.09 -4.88 6.89
N ASN A 117 -9.93 -4.46 6.40
CA ASN A 117 -8.74 -4.24 7.20
C ASN A 117 -8.70 -2.82 7.72
N GLU A 118 -9.60 -2.54 8.67
CA GLU A 118 -9.65 -1.29 9.43
C GLU A 118 -9.07 -1.56 10.81
N PHE A 119 -7.81 -1.24 11.02
CA PHE A 119 -7.16 -1.53 12.29
C PHE A 119 -6.72 -0.25 12.99
N HIS A 120 -7.00 -0.16 14.29
CA HIS A 120 -6.41 0.87 15.13
C HIS A 120 -4.99 0.49 15.51
N TRP A 121 -4.08 1.47 15.51
CA TRP A 121 -2.70 1.30 15.96
C TRP A 121 -2.63 1.19 17.49
N ALA A 122 -1.93 0.17 17.98
CA ALA A 122 -1.44 0.15 19.35
C ALA A 122 0.03 -0.32 19.39
N SER A 123 0.87 0.42 20.12
CA SER A 123 2.26 0.06 20.39
C SER A 123 2.43 -0.34 21.85
N TRP A 124 3.22 -1.38 22.11
CA TRP A 124 3.54 -1.86 23.46
C TRP A 124 5.05 -1.78 23.69
N GLY A 125 5.54 -0.61 24.10
CA GLY A 125 6.95 -0.38 24.41
C GLY A 125 7.82 -0.04 23.18
N LYS A 126 9.13 0.09 23.38
CA LYS A 126 10.08 0.59 22.36
C LYS A 126 10.40 -0.42 21.25
N THR A 127 10.16 -1.71 21.50
CA THR A 127 10.59 -2.82 20.62
C THR A 127 9.43 -3.60 19.99
N ARG A 128 8.24 -3.56 20.60
CA ARG A 128 7.03 -4.22 20.10
C ARG A 128 6.07 -3.16 19.62
N SER A 129 6.32 -2.72 18.41
CA SER A 129 5.35 -1.94 17.69
C SER A 129 4.29 -2.92 17.22
N VAL A 130 3.00 -2.62 17.41
CA VAL A 130 1.88 -3.06 16.57
C VAL A 130 1.02 -4.17 17.13
N ILE A 131 -0.21 -3.75 17.45
CA ILE A 131 -1.44 -4.53 17.37
C ILE A 131 -2.34 -3.77 16.41
N ALA A 132 -2.69 -4.40 15.31
CA ALA A 132 -3.75 -3.93 14.43
C ALA A 132 -5.09 -4.36 15.08
N LEU A 133 -5.84 -3.45 15.71
CA LEU A 133 -7.05 -3.78 16.48
C LEU A 133 -8.33 -3.55 15.68
N LYS A 134 -9.03 -4.64 15.37
CA LYS A 134 -10.48 -4.66 15.21
C LYS A 134 -11.01 -5.85 16.00
N ASN A 135 -11.86 -5.61 17.00
CA ASN A 135 -12.52 -6.65 17.81
C ASN A 135 -11.57 -7.74 18.38
N ASN A 136 -10.42 -7.35 18.94
CA ASN A 136 -9.41 -8.26 19.53
C ASN A 136 -8.64 -9.17 18.54
N VAL A 137 -8.76 -8.96 17.23
CA VAL A 137 -7.79 -9.52 16.27
C VAL A 137 -6.45 -8.82 16.48
N LYS A 138 -5.35 -9.59 16.49
CA LYS A 138 -4.01 -9.06 16.76
C LYS A 138 -3.01 -9.59 15.75
N PHE A 139 -2.44 -8.68 14.97
CA PHE A 139 -1.17 -8.88 14.29
C PHE A 139 -0.06 -8.41 15.22
N VAL A 140 0.95 -9.23 15.44
CA VAL A 140 2.08 -8.91 16.33
C VAL A 140 3.33 -8.77 15.51
N TYR A 141 3.99 -7.62 15.61
CA TYR A 141 5.27 -7.43 14.95
C TYR A 141 6.43 -7.58 15.93
N GLU A 142 7.31 -8.54 15.65
CA GLU A 142 8.45 -8.88 16.48
C GLU A 142 9.68 -9.22 15.61
N ASN A 143 10.81 -8.57 15.90
CA ASN A 143 12.11 -8.88 15.30
C ASN A 143 12.14 -8.89 13.76
N GLY A 144 11.42 -7.97 13.10
CA GLY A 144 11.40 -7.93 11.63
C GLY A 144 10.32 -8.80 10.99
N LYS A 145 9.51 -9.50 11.77
CA LYS A 145 8.46 -10.39 11.29
C LYS A 145 7.10 -9.95 11.81
N MET A 146 6.10 -10.01 10.95
CA MET A 146 4.70 -9.85 11.33
C MET A 146 4.08 -11.24 11.54
N LEU A 147 3.51 -11.46 12.72
CA LEU A 147 2.86 -12.70 13.11
C LEU A 147 1.34 -12.52 12.97
N PRO A 148 0.68 -13.21 12.03
CA PRO A 148 -0.76 -13.17 11.90
C PRO A 148 -1.45 -13.87 13.09
N PRO A 149 -2.69 -13.50 13.43
CA PRO A 149 -3.52 -14.26 14.36
C PRO A 149 -3.78 -15.68 13.85
N ALA A 150 -4.14 -16.59 14.75
CA ALA A 150 -4.62 -17.92 14.34
C ALA A 150 -5.97 -17.82 13.60
N THR A 151 -6.19 -18.70 12.64
CA THR A 151 -7.51 -18.89 12.01
C THR A 151 -8.51 -19.50 13.00
N GLY A 152 -9.81 -19.38 12.69
CA GLY A 152 -10.88 -20.06 13.45
C GLY A 152 -11.93 -19.12 14.03
N GLU A 153 -12.81 -19.66 14.86
CA GLU A 153 -14.06 -19.00 15.27
C GLU A 153 -13.86 -17.65 15.94
N ARG A 154 -12.77 -17.49 16.68
CA ARG A 154 -12.45 -16.23 17.35
C ARG A 154 -12.09 -15.13 16.35
N LEU A 155 -11.36 -15.46 15.30
CA LEU A 155 -11.04 -14.53 14.23
C LEU A 155 -12.31 -14.18 13.45
N TRP A 156 -13.11 -15.18 13.10
CA TRP A 156 -14.36 -14.99 12.37
C TRP A 156 -15.34 -14.07 13.11
N LYS A 157 -15.64 -14.36 14.39
CA LYS A 157 -16.51 -13.51 15.22
C LYS A 157 -16.06 -12.06 15.33
N ALA A 158 -14.78 -11.80 15.13
CA ALA A 158 -14.24 -10.46 15.18
C ALA A 158 -14.38 -9.69 13.85
N ILE A 159 -14.53 -10.40 12.73
CA ILE A 159 -14.58 -9.83 11.37
C ILE A 159 -15.89 -10.14 10.63
N GLU A 160 -16.84 -10.85 11.23
CA GLU A 160 -18.12 -11.21 10.62
C GLU A 160 -18.93 -9.96 10.20
N PRO A 161 -19.99 -10.10 9.38
CA PRO A 161 -20.71 -8.97 8.80
C PRO A 161 -21.07 -7.88 9.82
N PRO A 162 -20.84 -6.59 9.47
CA PRO A 162 -20.66 -6.07 8.11
C PRO A 162 -19.21 -6.02 7.62
N HIS A 163 -18.24 -6.61 8.31
CA HIS A 163 -16.82 -6.45 7.99
C HIS A 163 -16.23 -7.58 7.15
N ALA A 164 -16.98 -8.67 6.99
CA ALA A 164 -16.71 -9.73 6.04
C ALA A 164 -17.42 -9.39 4.72
N GLY A 165 -16.79 -9.72 3.59
CA GLY A 165 -17.45 -9.69 2.29
C GLY A 165 -18.72 -10.56 2.25
N ALA A 166 -19.62 -10.25 1.32
CA ALA A 166 -20.87 -11.00 1.17
C ALA A 166 -20.59 -12.47 0.81
N GLY A 167 -21.29 -13.41 1.47
CA GLY A 167 -21.21 -14.84 1.17
C GLY A 167 -19.96 -15.56 1.70
N LEU A 168 -19.21 -14.93 2.61
CA LEU A 168 -18.04 -15.54 3.24
C LEU A 168 -18.40 -16.37 4.47
N GLY A 169 -17.63 -17.44 4.69
CA GLY A 169 -17.70 -18.31 5.85
C GLY A 169 -16.48 -18.19 6.77
N LEU A 170 -16.54 -18.93 7.88
CA LEU A 170 -15.47 -19.04 8.87
C LEU A 170 -14.10 -19.39 8.24
N GLU A 171 -14.12 -20.29 7.27
CA GLU A 171 -12.97 -20.78 6.51
C GLU A 171 -12.33 -19.73 5.59
N ASP A 172 -13.06 -18.67 5.25
CA ASP A 172 -12.58 -17.59 4.38
C ASP A 172 -11.78 -16.53 5.13
N ALA A 173 -11.85 -16.52 6.46
CA ALA A 173 -11.09 -15.62 7.33
C ALA A 173 -9.61 -16.03 7.41
N ILE A 174 -8.87 -15.75 6.34
CA ILE A 174 -7.46 -16.15 6.21
C ILE A 174 -6.57 -14.94 6.53
N PRO A 175 -5.94 -14.88 7.70
CA PRO A 175 -4.98 -13.84 8.00
C PRO A 175 -3.69 -14.07 7.22
N PHE A 176 -3.02 -12.99 6.83
CA PHE A 176 -1.77 -13.04 6.08
C PHE A 176 -0.79 -11.96 6.55
N ALA A 177 0.48 -12.25 6.34
CA ALA A 177 1.59 -11.32 6.49
C ALA A 177 2.67 -11.74 5.49
N GLU A 178 3.04 -10.84 4.58
CA GLU A 178 3.96 -11.13 3.48
C GLU A 178 4.93 -9.96 3.24
N ASP A 179 6.17 -10.30 2.89
CA ASP A 179 7.17 -9.30 2.51
C ASP A 179 6.83 -8.73 1.12
N VAL A 180 6.79 -7.41 1.02
CA VAL A 180 6.59 -6.69 -0.24
C VAL A 180 7.96 -6.41 -0.85
N PRO A 181 8.23 -6.88 -2.08
CA PRO A 181 9.48 -6.59 -2.75
C PRO A 181 9.58 -5.08 -3.04
N LEU A 182 10.76 -4.51 -2.79
CA LEU A 182 11.01 -3.11 -3.13
C LEU A 182 10.94 -2.91 -4.66
N PRO A 183 10.40 -1.78 -5.14
CA PRO A 183 10.43 -1.43 -6.56
C PRO A 183 11.87 -1.47 -7.13
N LYS A 184 12.01 -1.96 -8.36
CA LYS A 184 13.30 -2.01 -9.09
C LYS A 184 13.69 -0.64 -9.64
#